data_AF-A0A2K2RS66-F1
#
_entry.id   AF-A0A2K2RS66-F1
#
_cell.length_a   1.000
_cell.length_b   1.000
_cell.length_c   1.000
_cell.angle_alpha   90.00
_cell.angle_beta   90.00
_cell.angle_gamma   90.00
#
_symmetry.space_group_name_H-M   'P 1'
#
loop_
_entity.id
_entity.type
_entity.pdbx_description
1 polymer ?
#
loop_
_entity_poly.entity_id
_entity_poly.type
_entity_poly.pdbx_seq_one_letter_code
_entity_poly.pdbx_strand_id
1 'polypeptide(L)'
;MTEGAVAHSDAPAVDEKDFTEIKYHLYITHTGSTPAKPNAEWTMPRYVRCNTHLTEKNNESTGCALSNVAPPDMELPISTYGAAAVTYGFGQDALPDGWGYRKSMQRALNGKERREYTCGTKSTVKFVHRCDIVPDDSCDKYPFASTKQGGTDGALCVEITPLLEGDGKYHVYNSDPSRLVTGKEPCVRGHIPEDLNELAGSAYSRYTQDWRLIEDDRFWVGIPDFFDKVKTGE
;
A
#
# COMPACT_ATOMS: atom_id res chain seq x y z
N MET A 1 -23.51 -5.23 -34.37
CA MET A 1 -22.91 -5.63 -33.08
C MET A 1 -24.04 -5.85 -32.10
N THR A 2 -24.07 -6.99 -31.44
CA THR A 2 -24.97 -7.28 -30.32
C THR A 2 -24.13 -7.21 -29.05
N GLU A 3 -24.51 -6.32 -28.14
CA GLU A 3 -23.94 -6.22 -26.80
C GLU A 3 -24.96 -6.79 -25.80
N GLY A 4 -24.48 -7.54 -24.81
CA GLY A 4 -25.28 -8.07 -23.72
C GLY A 4 -24.54 -7.87 -22.40
N ALA A 5 -25.25 -7.44 -21.37
CA ALA A 5 -24.71 -7.27 -20.03
C ALA A 5 -25.33 -8.30 -19.09
N VAL A 6 -24.51 -8.93 -18.27
CA VAL A 6 -24.93 -9.82 -17.18
C VAL A 6 -24.48 -9.20 -15.87
N ALA A 7 -25.42 -9.01 -14.94
CA ALA A 7 -25.14 -8.52 -13.60
C ALA A 7 -25.11 -9.71 -12.63
N HIS A 8 -24.08 -9.78 -11.81
CA HIS A 8 -23.97 -10.74 -10.70
C HIS A 8 -24.04 -9.95 -9.39
N SER A 9 -24.78 -10.47 -8.42
CA SER A 9 -24.85 -9.92 -7.07
C SER A 9 -24.62 -11.04 -6.07
N ASP A 10 -23.87 -10.70 -5.02
CA ASP A 10 -23.58 -11.61 -3.93
C ASP A 10 -23.60 -10.81 -2.62
N ALA A 11 -24.05 -11.46 -1.54
CA ALA A 11 -24.17 -10.84 -0.22
C ALA A 11 -23.51 -11.75 0.82
N PRO A 12 -22.16 -11.76 0.86
CA PRO A 12 -21.42 -12.57 1.81
C PRO A 12 -21.80 -12.24 3.24
N ALA A 13 -21.68 -13.20 4.15
CA ALA A 13 -21.83 -12.92 5.57
C ALA A 13 -20.70 -11.99 6.07
N VAL A 14 -20.88 -11.38 7.24
CA VAL A 14 -19.85 -10.51 7.85
C VAL A 14 -18.54 -11.27 8.01
N ASP A 15 -17.44 -10.64 7.60
CA ASP A 15 -16.08 -11.19 7.58
C ASP A 15 -15.82 -12.37 6.63
N GLU A 16 -16.82 -12.82 5.88
CA GLU A 16 -16.70 -13.92 4.91
C GLU A 16 -16.25 -13.43 3.52
N LYS A 17 -15.74 -14.39 2.73
CA LYS A 17 -15.28 -14.17 1.36
C LYS A 17 -15.93 -15.21 0.46
N ASP A 18 -16.67 -14.74 -0.53
CA ASP A 18 -17.24 -15.58 -1.57
C ASP A 18 -16.50 -15.35 -2.88
N PHE A 19 -16.28 -16.43 -3.62
CA PHE A 19 -15.59 -16.41 -4.90
C PHE A 19 -16.54 -16.90 -5.98
N THR A 20 -16.78 -16.05 -6.96
CA THR A 20 -17.57 -16.39 -8.14
C THR A 20 -16.65 -16.64 -9.33
N GLU A 21 -16.79 -17.82 -9.93
CA GLU A 21 -16.26 -18.14 -11.25
C GLU A 21 -17.34 -17.82 -12.30
N ILE A 22 -17.07 -16.90 -13.22
CA ILE A 22 -18.03 -16.52 -14.25
C ILE A 22 -17.81 -17.37 -15.50
N LYS A 23 -18.85 -18.09 -15.92
CA LYS A 23 -18.88 -18.89 -17.15
C LYS A 23 -19.93 -18.32 -18.10
N TYR A 24 -19.55 -18.17 -19.37
CA TYR A 24 -20.41 -17.65 -20.41
C TYR A 24 -20.66 -18.74 -21.46
N HIS A 25 -21.94 -18.90 -21.82
CA HIS A 25 -22.38 -19.76 -22.90
C HIS A 25 -23.19 -18.91 -23.89
N LEU A 26 -22.70 -18.78 -25.12
CA LEU A 26 -23.36 -18.05 -26.20
C LEU A 26 -23.91 -19.03 -27.23
N TYR A 27 -25.19 -18.92 -27.52
CA TYR A 27 -25.87 -19.64 -28.60
C TYR A 27 -26.31 -18.67 -29.69
N ILE A 28 -25.84 -18.86 -30.92
CA ILE A 28 -26.15 -18.02 -32.08
C ILE A 28 -27.06 -18.79 -33.03
N THR A 29 -28.20 -18.19 -33.37
CA THR A 29 -29.10 -18.68 -34.42
C THR A 29 -29.35 -17.59 -35.46
N HIS A 30 -29.61 -18.00 -36.70
CA HIS A 30 -30.04 -17.10 -37.76
C HIS A 30 -30.99 -17.83 -38.71
N THR A 31 -32.19 -17.29 -38.88
CA THR A 31 -33.26 -17.91 -39.67
C THR A 31 -32.82 -18.14 -41.12
N GLY A 32 -33.04 -19.35 -41.63
CA GLY A 32 -32.66 -19.70 -43.01
C GLY A 32 -31.18 -20.02 -43.21
N SER A 33 -30.38 -20.13 -42.13
CA SER A 33 -28.99 -20.55 -42.20
C SER A 33 -28.62 -21.50 -41.07
N THR A 34 -27.64 -22.37 -41.31
CA THR A 34 -27.04 -23.22 -40.27
C THR A 34 -25.68 -22.63 -39.88
N PRO A 35 -25.53 -22.07 -38.68
CA PRO A 35 -24.24 -21.54 -38.23
C PRO A 35 -23.20 -22.66 -38.13
N ALA A 36 -22.00 -22.44 -38.65
CA ALA A 36 -20.91 -23.43 -38.59
C ALA A 36 -20.42 -23.68 -37.16
N LYS A 37 -20.53 -22.67 -36.28
CA LYS A 37 -20.21 -22.74 -34.84
C LYS A 37 -21.31 -22.01 -34.05
N PRO A 38 -22.44 -22.68 -33.77
CA PRO A 38 -23.57 -22.05 -33.09
C PRO A 38 -23.31 -21.83 -31.59
N ASN A 39 -22.33 -22.52 -31.01
CA ASN A 39 -21.97 -22.42 -29.61
C ASN A 39 -20.60 -21.79 -29.44
N ALA A 40 -20.47 -20.87 -28.50
CA ALA A 40 -19.20 -20.44 -27.95
C ALA A 40 -19.28 -20.48 -26.42
N GLU A 41 -18.26 -21.04 -25.79
CA GLU A 41 -18.14 -21.09 -24.34
C GLU A 41 -16.83 -20.45 -23.94
N TRP A 42 -16.88 -19.60 -22.91
CA TRP A 42 -15.67 -19.10 -22.29
C TRP A 42 -15.87 -18.93 -20.79
N THR A 43 -14.84 -19.28 -20.04
CA THR A 43 -14.77 -19.02 -18.60
C THR A 43 -13.93 -17.77 -18.41
N MET A 44 -14.40 -16.84 -17.59
CA MET A 44 -13.54 -15.75 -17.14
C MET A 44 -12.41 -16.36 -16.31
N PRO A 45 -11.14 -16.21 -16.70
CA PRO A 45 -10.02 -16.87 -16.02
C PRO A 45 -9.73 -16.27 -14.63
N ARG A 46 -10.62 -15.41 -14.13
CA ARG A 46 -10.45 -14.59 -12.94
C ARG A 46 -11.67 -14.70 -12.05
N TYR A 47 -11.41 -14.97 -10.78
CA TYR A 47 -12.46 -15.01 -9.77
C TYR A 47 -12.84 -13.59 -9.36
N VAL A 48 -14.14 -13.35 -9.24
CA VAL A 48 -14.65 -12.18 -8.54
C VAL A 48 -14.77 -12.57 -7.07
N ARG A 49 -14.04 -11.86 -6.20
CA ARG A 49 -14.17 -12.00 -4.75
C ARG A 49 -15.14 -10.95 -4.26
N CYS A 50 -16.29 -11.38 -3.77
CA CYS A 50 -17.21 -10.52 -3.02
C CYS A 50 -16.97 -10.74 -1.54
N ASN A 51 -17.00 -9.65 -0.77
CA ASN A 51 -16.76 -9.71 0.67
C ASN A 51 -17.35 -8.50 1.37
N THR A 52 -17.69 -8.70 2.63
CA THR A 52 -18.03 -7.68 3.63
C THR A 52 -16.80 -7.25 4.42
N HIS A 53 -15.61 -7.66 3.98
CA HIS A 53 -14.40 -7.61 4.78
C HIS A 53 -13.94 -6.18 5.02
N LEU A 54 -13.55 -5.98 6.27
CA LEU A 54 -13.06 -4.76 6.86
C LEU A 54 -11.80 -4.26 6.12
N THR A 55 -11.91 -3.23 5.27
CA THR A 55 -10.72 -2.49 4.81
C THR A 55 -10.03 -1.81 6.00
N GLU A 56 -10.82 -1.48 7.04
CA GLU A 56 -10.42 -1.06 8.39
C GLU A 56 -11.39 -1.63 9.44
N LYS A 57 -10.96 -1.74 10.71
CA LYS A 57 -11.77 -2.25 11.83
C LYS A 57 -13.09 -1.44 11.95
N ASN A 58 -14.24 -2.12 11.91
CA ASN A 58 -15.61 -1.57 12.01
C ASN A 58 -16.17 -0.85 10.76
N ASN A 59 -15.63 -1.12 9.56
CA ASN A 59 -16.23 -0.67 8.29
C ASN A 59 -16.99 -1.81 7.58
N GLU A 60 -18.31 -1.79 7.57
CA GLU A 60 -19.19 -2.81 6.95
C GLU A 60 -19.36 -2.64 5.41
N SER A 61 -18.34 -2.10 4.73
CA SER A 61 -18.39 -1.90 3.28
C SER A 61 -18.47 -3.25 2.55
N THR A 62 -19.59 -3.52 1.90
CA THR A 62 -19.78 -4.69 1.04
C THR A 62 -19.40 -4.37 -0.40
N GLY A 63 -18.68 -5.26 -1.07
CA GLY A 63 -18.33 -5.09 -2.47
C GLY A 63 -17.45 -6.20 -3.03
N CYS A 64 -17.20 -6.14 -4.33
CA CYS A 64 -16.46 -7.16 -5.05
C CYS A 64 -15.19 -6.62 -5.70
N ALA A 65 -14.15 -7.44 -5.75
CA ALA A 65 -12.88 -7.14 -6.41
C ALA A 65 -12.37 -8.36 -7.18
N LEU A 66 -11.57 -8.14 -8.22
CA LEU A 66 -10.92 -9.24 -8.94
C LEU A 66 -9.70 -9.72 -8.15
N SER A 67 -9.83 -10.84 -7.44
CA SER A 67 -8.87 -11.30 -6.43
C SER A 67 -7.52 -11.76 -6.98
N ASN A 68 -7.43 -12.07 -8.27
CA ASN A 68 -6.19 -12.49 -8.91
C ASN A 68 -5.63 -11.45 -9.89
N VAL A 69 -6.04 -10.19 -9.73
CA VAL A 69 -5.48 -9.04 -10.45
C VAL A 69 -4.70 -8.24 -9.45
N ALA A 70 -3.40 -8.10 -9.68
CA ALA A 70 -2.62 -7.15 -8.90
C ALA A 70 -3.25 -5.76 -9.09
N PRO A 71 -3.57 -5.04 -8.01
CA PRO A 71 -3.97 -3.64 -8.14
C PRO A 71 -2.83 -2.86 -8.81
N PRO A 72 -3.13 -1.75 -9.50
CA PRO A 72 -2.08 -0.84 -9.96
C PRO A 72 -1.26 -0.36 -8.76
N ASP A 73 0.01 -0.02 -9.00
CA ASP A 73 0.90 0.44 -7.95
C ASP A 73 0.31 1.68 -7.23
N MET A 74 0.45 1.73 -5.91
CA MET A 74 0.09 2.91 -5.15
C MET A 74 1.17 3.97 -5.34
N GLU A 75 0.90 4.96 -6.18
CA GLU A 75 1.86 6.04 -6.44
C GLU A 75 1.82 7.12 -5.35
N LEU A 76 2.96 7.37 -4.74
CA LEU A 76 3.19 8.41 -3.74
C LEU A 76 4.35 9.31 -4.18
N PRO A 77 4.16 10.19 -5.17
CA PRO A 77 5.19 11.14 -5.59
C PRO A 77 5.60 12.11 -4.46
N ILE A 78 6.89 12.39 -4.35
CA ILE A 78 7.47 13.37 -3.41
C ILE A 78 6.91 14.76 -3.66
N SER A 79 6.64 15.13 -4.91
CA SER A 79 5.99 16.39 -5.25
C SER A 79 4.63 16.62 -4.57
N THR A 80 3.96 15.55 -4.11
CA THR A 80 2.69 15.63 -3.39
C THR A 80 2.83 15.29 -1.91
N TYR A 81 3.58 14.23 -1.59
CA TYR A 81 3.66 13.66 -0.24
C TYR A 81 4.95 14.01 0.51
N GLY A 82 5.85 14.77 -0.12
CA GLY A 82 7.04 15.35 0.49
C GLY A 82 7.88 14.35 1.27
N ALA A 83 8.24 14.73 2.50
CA ALA A 83 9.12 13.96 3.37
C ALA A 83 8.60 12.53 3.66
N ALA A 84 7.28 12.31 3.71
CA ALA A 84 6.70 10.98 3.88
C ALA A 84 7.09 10.04 2.73
N ALA A 85 6.91 10.49 1.48
CA ALA A 85 7.33 9.73 0.30
C ALA A 85 8.85 9.52 0.23
N VAL A 86 9.65 10.49 0.69
CA VAL A 86 11.11 10.34 0.80
C VAL A 86 11.46 9.21 1.77
N THR A 87 10.79 9.13 2.93
CA THR A 87 10.99 8.04 3.88
C THR A 87 10.67 6.67 3.26
N TYR A 88 9.61 6.57 2.47
CA TYR A 88 9.25 5.32 1.79
C TYR A 88 10.26 4.93 0.72
N GLY A 89 10.66 5.89 -0.12
CA GLY A 89 11.66 5.68 -1.16
C GLY A 89 13.03 5.33 -0.58
N PHE A 90 13.43 5.95 0.53
CA PHE A 90 14.63 5.54 1.29
C PHE A 90 14.52 4.09 1.73
N GLY A 91 13.37 3.68 2.28
CA GLY A 91 13.11 2.28 2.64
C GLY A 91 13.16 1.31 1.46
N GLN A 92 12.78 1.75 0.26
CA GLN A 92 12.82 0.95 -0.98
C GLN A 92 14.24 0.80 -1.52
N ASP A 93 15.04 1.86 -1.44
CA ASP A 93 16.36 1.93 -2.06
C ASP A 93 17.48 1.42 -1.15
N ALA A 94 17.52 1.91 0.09
CA ALA A 94 18.63 1.75 1.03
C ALA A 94 18.53 0.53 1.95
N LEU A 95 17.33 -0.07 2.10
CA LEU A 95 17.12 -1.23 2.98
C LEU A 95 17.12 -2.55 2.19
N PRO A 96 17.49 -3.68 2.82
CA PRO A 96 17.86 -4.90 2.09
C PRO A 96 16.71 -5.52 1.30
N ASP A 97 15.48 -5.42 1.80
CA ASP A 97 14.32 -6.04 1.17
C ASP A 97 13.69 -5.19 0.06
N GLY A 98 13.84 -3.86 0.11
CA GLY A 98 13.20 -2.94 -0.84
C GLY A 98 11.70 -3.15 -0.98
N TRP A 99 10.99 -3.40 0.12
CA TRP A 99 9.54 -3.69 0.12
C TRP A 99 8.75 -2.59 -0.58
N GLY A 100 7.71 -2.96 -1.32
CA GLY A 100 6.90 -2.07 -2.16
C GLY A 100 7.47 -1.83 -3.56
N TYR A 101 8.77 -2.08 -3.79
CA TYR A 101 9.41 -1.93 -5.10
C TYR A 101 10.08 -3.22 -5.60
N ARG A 102 11.09 -3.72 -4.87
CA ARG A 102 11.80 -4.99 -5.20
C ARG A 102 11.01 -6.22 -4.78
N LYS A 103 10.24 -6.09 -3.69
CA LYS A 103 9.39 -7.15 -3.13
C LYS A 103 8.01 -6.62 -2.81
N SER A 104 7.03 -7.51 -2.94
CA SER A 104 5.63 -7.23 -2.66
C SER A 104 5.32 -6.84 -1.22
N MET A 105 4.54 -5.78 -0.98
CA MET A 105 3.90 -5.63 0.33
C MET A 105 2.71 -6.57 0.44
N GLN A 106 2.36 -6.96 1.67
CA GLN A 106 1.15 -7.73 1.97
C GLN A 106 0.31 -7.00 3.01
N ARG A 107 -0.98 -6.78 2.75
CA ARG A 107 -1.90 -6.09 3.67
C ARG A 107 -2.05 -6.86 4.99
N ALA A 108 -2.10 -6.12 6.10
CA ALA A 108 -2.33 -6.64 7.45
C ALA A 108 -3.33 -5.79 8.26
N LEU A 109 -4.45 -6.36 8.67
CA LEU A 109 -5.58 -5.67 9.30
C LEU A 109 -5.28 -5.15 10.72
N ASN A 110 -4.24 -5.64 11.38
CA ASN A 110 -3.83 -5.20 12.72
C ASN A 110 -2.85 -4.00 12.73
N GLY A 111 -2.97 -3.09 11.76
CA GLY A 111 -2.05 -1.97 11.58
C GLY A 111 -1.92 -1.03 12.78
N LYS A 112 -3.01 -0.80 13.53
CA LYS A 112 -2.97 0.01 14.77
C LYS A 112 -2.03 -0.59 15.81
N GLU A 113 -2.09 -1.90 16.02
CA GLU A 113 -1.21 -2.59 16.96
C GLU A 113 0.25 -2.57 16.49
N ARG A 114 0.48 -2.85 15.20
CA ARG A 114 1.81 -2.81 14.59
C ARG A 114 2.46 -1.42 14.71
N ARG A 115 1.69 -0.34 14.54
CA ARG A 115 2.16 1.03 14.69
C ARG A 115 2.75 1.29 16.07
N GLU A 116 2.17 0.70 17.13
CA GLU A 116 2.66 0.89 18.50
C GLU A 116 4.09 0.37 18.71
N TYR A 117 4.49 -0.69 17.99
CA TYR A 117 5.85 -1.24 18.08
C TYR A 117 6.88 -0.34 17.41
N THR A 118 6.54 0.30 16.29
CA THR A 118 7.50 1.12 15.54
C THR A 118 7.55 2.57 16.02
N CYS A 119 6.38 3.20 16.18
CA CYS A 119 6.27 4.63 16.46
C CYS A 119 5.61 4.95 17.81
N GLY A 120 5.03 3.96 18.50
CA GLY A 120 4.23 4.19 19.69
C GLY A 120 4.88 3.73 20.97
N THR A 121 4.02 3.44 21.94
CA THR A 121 4.42 3.17 23.32
C THR A 121 5.00 1.77 23.52
N LYS A 122 4.90 0.87 22.55
CA LYS A 122 5.49 -0.47 22.60
C LYS A 122 6.92 -0.54 22.05
N SER A 123 7.44 0.51 21.40
CA SER A 123 8.85 0.52 21.01
C SER A 123 9.76 0.56 22.25
N THR A 124 10.84 -0.22 22.19
CA THR A 124 11.89 -0.24 23.23
C THR A 124 12.67 1.06 23.24
N VAL A 125 12.82 1.73 22.09
CA VAL A 125 13.41 3.07 21.97
C VAL A 125 12.33 4.04 21.52
N LYS A 126 11.86 4.89 22.46
CA LYS A 126 10.80 5.87 22.19
C LYS A 126 11.21 6.80 21.05
N PHE A 127 10.25 7.07 20.16
CA PHE A 127 10.37 8.17 19.21
C PHE A 127 10.37 9.49 19.98
N VAL A 128 11.34 10.34 19.72
CA VAL A 128 11.48 11.64 20.38
C VAL A 128 11.24 12.72 19.34
N HIS A 129 10.13 13.44 19.48
CA HIS A 129 9.77 14.50 18.56
C HIS A 129 10.85 15.59 18.49
N ARG A 130 11.17 16.03 17.27
CA ARG A 130 12.14 17.07 16.93
C ARG A 130 11.44 18.28 16.34
N CYS A 131 10.50 18.86 17.10
CA CYS A 131 9.72 20.02 16.69
C CYS A 131 10.56 21.29 16.46
N ASP A 132 11.83 21.27 16.87
CA ASP A 132 12.82 22.32 16.59
C ASP A 132 13.35 22.28 15.14
N ILE A 133 13.23 21.14 14.46
CA ILE A 133 13.72 20.91 13.09
C ILE A 133 12.55 20.63 12.14
N VAL A 134 11.60 19.80 12.56
CA VAL A 134 10.43 19.39 11.78
C VAL A 134 9.19 19.98 12.43
N PRO A 135 8.49 20.94 11.80
CA PRO A 135 7.25 21.49 12.34
C PRO A 135 6.22 20.39 12.57
N ASP A 136 5.56 20.42 13.74
CA ASP A 136 4.59 19.40 14.15
C ASP A 136 5.09 17.97 13.86
N ASP A 137 6.32 17.70 14.31
CA ASP A 137 7.02 16.46 14.01
C ASP A 137 6.18 15.24 14.40
N SER A 138 6.13 14.26 13.52
CA SER A 138 5.40 13.02 13.71
C SER A 138 6.22 11.83 13.23
N CYS A 139 6.02 10.68 13.86
CA CYS A 139 6.66 9.45 13.43
C CYS A 139 5.91 8.83 12.26
N ASP A 140 6.58 8.70 11.12
CA ASP A 140 6.15 7.84 10.03
C ASP A 140 7.06 6.61 9.89
N LYS A 141 6.54 5.53 9.29
CA LYS A 141 7.17 4.20 9.30
C LYS A 141 7.06 3.51 7.96
N TYR A 142 8.15 2.87 7.55
CA TYR A 142 8.19 2.00 6.39
C TYR A 142 8.99 0.72 6.68
N PRO A 143 8.50 -0.49 6.34
CA PRO A 143 7.20 -0.79 5.73
C PRO A 143 6.00 -0.32 6.56
N PHE A 144 4.88 0.03 5.90
CA PHE A 144 3.70 0.58 6.58
C PHE A 144 3.18 -0.36 7.68
N ALA A 145 2.72 0.21 8.80
CA ALA A 145 2.19 -0.58 9.91
C ALA A 145 1.03 -1.51 9.49
N SER A 146 0.24 -1.11 8.49
CA SER A 146 -0.86 -1.87 7.91
C SER A 146 -0.42 -2.95 6.90
N THR A 147 0.85 -3.39 6.94
CA THR A 147 1.37 -4.53 6.16
C THR A 147 2.01 -5.58 7.04
N LYS A 148 2.15 -6.81 6.53
CA LYS A 148 2.80 -7.93 7.23
C LYS A 148 4.27 -7.65 7.53
N GLN A 149 4.91 -6.81 6.71
CA GLN A 149 6.31 -6.42 6.82
C GLN A 149 6.53 -5.26 7.80
N GLY A 150 5.48 -4.52 8.16
CA GLY A 150 5.54 -3.44 9.14
C GLY A 150 5.34 -3.93 10.58
N GLY A 151 5.59 -3.03 11.54
CA GLY A 151 5.41 -3.31 12.97
C GLY A 151 6.64 -3.86 13.68
N THR A 152 7.82 -3.71 13.08
CA THR A 152 9.09 -3.95 13.77
C THR A 152 9.28 -2.96 14.93
N ASP A 153 9.92 -3.39 16.01
CA ASP A 153 10.31 -2.50 17.11
C ASP A 153 11.15 -1.33 16.55
N GLY A 154 10.74 -0.10 16.84
CA GLY A 154 11.42 1.12 16.42
C GLY A 154 12.91 1.12 16.73
N ALA A 155 13.34 0.47 17.82
CA ALA A 155 14.75 0.32 18.19
C ALA A 155 15.62 -0.32 17.09
N LEU A 156 15.03 -1.18 16.26
CA LEU A 156 15.69 -1.87 15.14
C LEU A 156 15.59 -1.09 13.83
N CYS A 157 14.73 -0.07 13.76
CA CYS A 157 14.57 0.75 12.58
C CYS A 157 15.64 1.84 12.53
N VAL A 158 16.10 2.15 11.32
CA VAL A 158 16.84 3.39 11.08
C VAL A 158 15.92 4.59 11.32
N GLU A 159 16.46 5.67 11.88
CA GLU A 159 15.71 6.90 12.16
C GLU A 159 16.28 8.04 11.34
N ILE A 160 15.45 8.63 10.48
CA ILE A 160 15.87 9.64 9.50
C ILE A 160 15.02 10.90 9.57
N THR A 161 15.61 12.02 9.16
CA THR A 161 14.93 13.30 9.00
C THR A 161 15.13 13.75 7.55
N PRO A 162 14.13 13.57 6.67
CA PRO A 162 14.16 14.12 5.32
C PRO A 162 13.83 15.62 5.35
N LEU A 163 14.72 16.47 4.86
CA LEU A 163 14.51 17.92 4.78
C LEU A 163 14.64 18.41 3.35
N LEU A 164 13.73 19.29 2.91
CA LEU A 164 13.84 19.98 1.63
C LEU A 164 14.83 21.13 1.78
N GLU A 165 15.94 21.07 1.06
CA GLU A 165 17.02 22.05 1.14
C GLU A 165 16.90 23.12 0.04
N GLY A 166 17.74 24.16 0.13
CA GLY A 166 17.74 25.29 -0.80
C GLY A 166 18.09 24.95 -2.25
N ASP A 167 18.57 23.73 -2.53
CA ASP A 167 18.78 23.20 -3.88
C ASP A 167 17.51 22.60 -4.51
N GLY A 168 16.38 22.65 -3.79
CA GLY A 168 15.10 22.13 -4.23
C GLY A 168 15.00 20.60 -4.16
N LYS A 169 15.93 19.94 -3.47
CA LYS A 169 15.93 18.50 -3.24
C LYS A 169 15.79 18.17 -1.76
N TYR A 170 15.26 16.99 -1.48
CA TYR A 170 15.27 16.40 -0.16
C TYR A 170 16.64 15.79 0.14
N HIS A 171 17.17 16.12 1.32
CA HIS A 171 18.35 15.50 1.90
C HIS A 171 17.91 14.64 3.08
N VAL A 172 18.49 13.44 3.20
CA VAL A 172 18.14 12.48 4.24
C VAL A 172 19.23 12.49 5.31
N TYR A 173 18.91 13.00 6.48
CA TYR A 173 19.82 13.06 7.62
C TYR A 173 19.56 11.90 8.59
N ASN A 174 20.62 11.37 9.21
CA ASN A 174 20.47 10.47 10.34
C ASN A 174 19.99 11.25 11.57
N SER A 175 18.87 10.86 12.15
CA SER A 175 18.25 11.55 13.29
C SER A 175 18.77 11.08 14.64
N ASP A 176 19.41 9.92 14.69
CA ASP A 176 19.99 9.37 15.91
C ASP A 176 21.50 9.10 15.70
N PRO A 177 22.38 9.99 16.18
CA PRO A 177 23.82 9.80 16.03
C PRO A 177 24.34 8.57 16.80
N SER A 178 23.58 8.04 17.77
CA SER A 178 23.95 6.82 18.50
C SER A 178 23.58 5.54 17.75
N ARG A 179 22.71 5.63 16.73
CA ARG A 179 22.26 4.53 15.88
C ARG A 179 22.46 4.90 14.41
N LEU A 180 23.71 4.80 13.98
CA LEU A 180 24.10 5.06 12.59
C LEU A 180 23.34 4.15 11.62
N VAL A 181 23.00 4.72 10.47
CA VAL A 181 22.41 3.99 9.34
C VAL A 181 23.42 2.98 8.81
N THR A 182 23.05 1.70 8.79
CA THR A 182 23.90 0.61 8.28
C THR A 182 23.43 0.01 6.96
N GLY A 183 22.18 0.28 6.56
CA GLY A 183 21.54 -0.33 5.39
C GLY A 183 21.14 -1.79 5.63
N LYS A 184 21.14 -2.24 6.88
CA LYS A 184 20.75 -3.60 7.29
C LYS A 184 19.46 -3.61 8.12
N GLU A 185 18.94 -2.44 8.44
CA GLU A 185 17.75 -2.26 9.22
C GLU A 185 16.53 -2.81 8.45
N PRO A 186 15.61 -3.51 9.13
CA PRO A 186 14.41 -4.06 8.48
C PRO A 186 13.33 -3.01 8.19
N CYS A 187 13.49 -1.79 8.72
CA CYS A 187 12.52 -0.71 8.65
C CYS A 187 13.19 0.65 8.83
N VAL A 188 12.48 1.69 8.45
CA VAL A 188 12.80 3.09 8.70
C VAL A 188 11.65 3.76 9.46
N ARG A 189 12.02 4.64 10.40
CA ARG A 189 11.13 5.65 10.97
C ARG A 189 11.62 7.04 10.55
N GLY A 190 10.69 7.85 10.06
CA GLY A 190 10.95 9.21 9.61
C GLY A 190 10.38 10.24 10.57
N HIS A 191 11.10 11.33 10.78
CA HIS A 191 10.58 12.58 11.34
C HIS A 191 9.89 13.37 10.22
N ILE A 192 8.57 13.40 10.23
CA ILE A 192 7.74 13.94 9.14
C ILE A 192 6.76 14.97 9.70
N PRO A 193 6.56 16.13 9.05
CA PRO A 193 5.45 17.02 9.39
C PRO A 193 4.12 16.27 9.43
N GLU A 194 3.31 16.49 10.48
CA GLU A 194 2.07 15.73 10.71
C GLU A 194 1.12 15.77 9.50
N ASP A 195 0.99 16.92 8.84
CA ASP A 195 0.14 17.10 7.66
C ASP A 195 0.54 16.18 6.48
N LEU A 196 1.84 16.02 6.21
CA LEU A 196 2.35 15.13 5.17
C LEU A 196 2.17 13.66 5.54
N ASN A 197 2.36 13.30 6.81
CA ASN A 197 2.12 11.94 7.31
C ASN A 197 0.63 11.56 7.21
N GLU A 198 -0.27 12.46 7.59
CA GLU A 198 -1.72 12.27 7.46
C GLU A 198 -2.17 12.21 6.01
N LEU A 199 -1.59 13.04 5.13
CA LEU A 199 -1.89 13.03 3.70
C LEU A 199 -1.50 11.70 3.05
N ALA A 200 -0.31 11.19 3.33
CA ALA A 200 0.16 9.89 2.84
C ALA A 200 -0.66 8.73 3.45
N GLY A 201 -0.97 8.79 4.75
CA GLY A 201 -1.84 7.82 5.42
C GLY A 201 -3.24 7.77 4.82
N SER A 202 -3.81 8.93 4.46
CA SER A 202 -5.11 9.05 3.80
C SER A 202 -5.07 8.46 2.39
N ALA A 203 -3.99 8.67 1.65
CA ALA A 203 -3.81 8.05 0.33
C ALA A 203 -3.74 6.52 0.42
N TYR A 204 -2.99 5.99 1.40
CA TYR A 204 -2.96 4.56 1.67
C TYR A 204 -4.33 4.00 2.04
N SER A 205 -5.07 4.64 2.95
CA SER A 205 -6.41 4.20 3.33
C SER A 205 -7.35 4.17 2.12
N ARG A 206 -7.40 5.25 1.32
CA ARG A 206 -8.20 5.30 0.08
C ARG A 206 -7.80 4.18 -0.89
N TYR A 207 -6.52 4.01 -1.15
CA TYR A 207 -6.02 2.96 -2.03
C TYR A 207 -6.47 1.56 -1.58
N THR A 208 -6.37 1.24 -0.28
CA THR A 208 -6.84 -0.06 0.22
C THR A 208 -8.35 -0.23 0.11
N GLN A 209 -9.12 0.86 0.14
CA GLN A 209 -10.57 0.84 -0.01
C GLN A 209 -10.99 0.70 -1.49
N ASP A 210 -10.41 1.50 -2.38
CA ASP A 210 -10.69 1.51 -3.82
C ASP A 210 -10.40 0.13 -4.45
N TRP A 211 -9.31 -0.49 -4.02
CA TRP A 211 -8.91 -1.84 -4.47
C TRP A 211 -9.39 -2.96 -3.55
N ARG A 212 -10.15 -2.63 -2.49
CA ARG A 212 -10.71 -3.55 -1.49
C ARG A 212 -9.69 -4.57 -0.95
N LEU A 213 -8.47 -4.12 -0.65
CA LEU A 213 -7.39 -4.99 -0.18
C LEU A 213 -7.72 -5.58 1.19
N ILE A 214 -7.63 -6.90 1.29
CA ILE A 214 -7.82 -7.68 2.53
C ILE A 214 -6.51 -8.28 3.02
N GLU A 215 -6.54 -8.93 4.18
CA GLU A 215 -5.39 -9.68 4.71
C GLU A 215 -4.70 -10.52 3.63
N ASP A 216 -3.37 -10.41 3.57
CA ASP A 216 -2.46 -11.08 2.64
C ASP A 216 -2.51 -10.63 1.17
N ASP A 217 -3.44 -9.73 0.80
CA ASP A 217 -3.43 -9.13 -0.55
C ASP A 217 -2.12 -8.39 -0.80
N ARG A 218 -1.58 -8.61 -2.00
CA ARG A 218 -0.30 -8.06 -2.44
C ARG A 218 -0.51 -6.75 -3.20
N PHE A 219 0.31 -5.74 -2.91
CA PHE A 219 0.26 -4.43 -3.60
C PHE A 219 1.61 -3.72 -3.57
N TRP A 220 1.99 -3.02 -4.65
CA TRP A 220 3.26 -2.29 -4.77
C TRP A 220 3.07 -0.80 -4.46
N VAL A 221 4.19 -0.12 -4.22
CA VAL A 221 4.24 1.30 -3.87
C VAL A 221 5.26 1.97 -4.77
N GLY A 222 4.82 2.90 -5.61
CA GLY A 222 5.69 3.66 -6.50
C GLY A 222 6.04 5.02 -5.91
N ILE A 223 7.32 5.38 -5.93
CA ILE A 223 7.80 6.75 -5.63
C ILE A 223 8.42 7.32 -6.93
N PRO A 224 7.60 7.76 -7.90
CA PRO A 224 8.02 7.92 -9.29
C PRO A 224 9.06 9.03 -9.51
N ASP A 225 9.13 10.04 -8.64
CA ASP A 225 10.05 11.18 -8.71
C ASP A 225 11.19 11.10 -7.67
N PHE A 226 11.46 9.91 -7.11
CA PHE A 226 12.46 9.70 -6.05
C PHE A 226 13.85 10.24 -6.43
N PHE A 227 14.42 9.75 -7.53
CA PHE A 227 15.78 10.11 -7.94
C PHE A 227 15.90 11.55 -8.48
N ASP A 228 14.78 12.17 -8.85
CA ASP A 228 14.75 13.57 -9.28
C ASP A 228 14.72 14.53 -8.09
N LYS A 229 14.02 14.14 -7.02
CA LYS A 229 13.72 14.99 -5.87
C LYS A 229 14.58 14.73 -4.65
N VAL A 230 15.28 13.60 -4.56
CA VAL A 230 16.18 13.28 -3.44
C VAL A 230 17.62 13.45 -3.89
N LYS A 231 18.45 14.06 -3.02
CA LYS A 231 19.90 14.01 -3.20
C LYS A 231 20.39 12.62 -2.82
N THR A 232 20.60 11.76 -3.81
CA THR A 232 21.39 10.54 -3.64
C THR A 232 22.88 10.93 -3.63
N GLY A 233 23.68 10.27 -2.79
CA GLY A 233 25.02 10.74 -2.39
C GLY A 233 25.98 11.12 -3.52
N GLU A 234 26.90 12.03 -3.19
CA GLU A 234 28.21 12.17 -3.85
C GLU A 234 29.16 11.04 -3.42
#